data_AF-A0A269PH89-F1
#
_entry.id   AF-A0A269PH89-F1
#
_cell.length_a   1.000
_cell.length_b   1.000
_cell.length_c   1.000
_cell.angle_alpha   90.00
_cell.angle_beta   90.00
_cell.angle_gamma   90.00
#
_symmetry.space_group_name_H-M   'P 1'
#
loop_
_entity.id
_entity.type
_entity.pdbx_description
1 polymer ?
#
loop_
_entity_poly.entity_id
_entity_poly.type
_entity_poly.pdbx_seq_one_letter_code
_entity_poly.pdbx_strand_id
1 'polypeptide(L)'
;IVLPIILGFFTGVGPDMMTLSPDISSYLGFVLKLFFAFGITFEIPVAIMLLCWSGATDVQSLKEKRPYIIVAAFVVAMFLTPPDILSQTLLAIPMLALFELGLLLASFSSKKQEPTEQEN
;
A
#
# COMPACT_ATOMS: atom_id res chain seq x y z
N ILE A 1 2.06 -5.78 12.92
CA ILE A 1 0.59 -5.53 12.93
C ILE A 1 -0.12 -6.31 11.82
N VAL A 2 0.32 -6.25 10.56
CA VAL A 2 -0.30 -7.00 9.44
C VAL A 2 -0.02 -8.51 9.49
N LEU A 3 1.20 -8.90 9.88
CA LEU A 3 1.64 -10.30 10.00
C LEU A 3 0.71 -11.22 10.84
N PRO A 4 0.30 -10.86 12.09
CA PRO A 4 -0.59 -11.72 12.88
C PRO A 4 -2.02 -11.82 12.32
N ILE A 5 -2.49 -10.83 11.56
CA ILE A 5 -3.85 -10.83 10.99
C ILE A 5 -3.94 -11.83 9.84
N ILE A 6 -2.92 -11.86 8.97
CA ILE A 6 -2.83 -12.84 7.88
C ILE A 6 -2.64 -14.25 8.44
N LEU A 7 -1.80 -14.41 9.47
CA LEU A 7 -1.56 -15.69 10.14
C LEU A 7 -2.85 -16.26 10.76
N GLY A 8 -3.63 -15.42 11.44
CA GLY A 8 -4.90 -15.81 12.07
C GLY A 8 -5.98 -16.21 11.07
N PHE A 9 -6.02 -15.58 9.88
CA PHE A 9 -6.90 -15.99 8.80
C PHE A 9 -6.49 -17.35 8.22
N PHE A 10 -5.21 -17.53 7.89
CA PHE A 10 -4.68 -18.80 7.35
C PHE A 10 -4.89 -20.00 8.28
N THR A 11 -4.79 -19.80 9.60
CA THR A 11 -5.08 -20.86 10.59
C THR A 11 -6.57 -21.09 10.85
N GLY A 12 -7.43 -20.13 10.50
CA GLY A 12 -8.87 -20.17 10.82
C GLY A 12 -9.78 -20.75 9.73
N VAL A 13 -9.31 -20.84 8.47
CA VAL A 13 -10.08 -21.40 7.34
C VAL A 13 -9.59 -22.78 6.86
N GLY A 14 -8.60 -23.37 7.53
CA GLY A 14 -8.11 -24.72 7.22
C GLY A 14 -8.95 -25.81 7.91
N PRO A 15 -9.42 -26.86 7.20
CA PRO A 15 -10.09 -27.99 7.84
C PRO A 15 -9.11 -28.75 8.75
N ASP A 16 -9.60 -29.21 9.91
CA ASP A 16 -8.87 -29.91 10.99
C ASP A 16 -8.09 -31.19 10.57
N MET A 17 -8.15 -31.60 9.31
CA MET A 17 -7.70 -32.91 8.82
C MET A 17 -6.61 -32.86 7.75
N MET A 18 -6.05 -31.70 7.45
CA MET A 18 -4.85 -31.63 6.65
C MET A 18 -3.79 -30.94 7.49
N THR A 19 -2.72 -31.65 7.79
CA THR A 19 -1.45 -31.04 8.16
C THR A 19 -1.03 -30.13 7.01
N LEU A 20 -1.62 -28.93 6.96
CA LEU A 20 -1.05 -27.79 6.28
C LEU A 20 0.26 -27.55 7.03
N SER A 21 1.29 -28.25 6.60
CA SER A 21 2.66 -27.80 6.71
C SER A 21 2.85 -26.90 5.49
N PRO A 22 2.46 -25.60 5.51
CA PRO A 22 3.04 -24.70 4.54
C PRO A 22 4.53 -24.83 4.74
N ASP A 23 5.23 -25.31 3.71
CA ASP A 23 6.69 -25.42 3.76
C ASP A 23 7.23 -24.09 4.30
N ILE A 24 7.99 -24.14 5.40
CA ILE A 24 8.49 -22.95 6.09
C ILE A 24 9.20 -22.03 5.09
N SER A 25 9.80 -22.61 4.05
CA SER A 25 10.43 -21.90 2.92
C SER A 25 9.43 -21.06 2.11
N SER A 26 8.22 -21.57 1.86
CA SER A 26 7.15 -20.85 1.17
C SER A 26 6.58 -19.72 2.02
N TYR A 27 6.39 -19.96 3.33
CA TYR A 27 5.95 -18.92 4.26
C TYR A 27 6.99 -17.81 4.44
N LEU A 28 8.26 -18.13 4.70
CA LEU A 28 9.32 -17.12 4.75
C LEU A 28 9.44 -16.39 3.40
N GLY A 29 9.34 -17.11 2.29
CA GLY A 29 9.37 -16.53 0.96
C GLY A 29 8.21 -15.57 0.67
N PHE A 30 7.03 -15.78 1.27
CA PHE A 30 5.91 -14.84 1.23
C PHE A 30 6.17 -13.62 2.11
N VAL A 31 6.58 -13.86 3.37
CA VAL A 31 6.85 -12.80 4.36
C VAL A 31 7.96 -11.87 3.88
N LEU A 32 9.04 -12.39 3.29
CA LEU A 32 10.13 -11.59 2.73
C LEU A 32 9.66 -10.69 1.58
N LYS A 33 8.86 -11.23 0.64
CA LYS A 33 8.26 -10.42 -0.45
C LYS A 33 7.37 -9.32 0.11
N LEU A 34 6.58 -9.64 1.13
CA LEU A 34 5.72 -8.71 1.84
C LEU A 34 6.53 -7.59 2.48
N PHE A 35 7.60 -7.91 3.22
CA PHE A 35 8.49 -6.91 3.82
C PHE A 35 9.12 -6.00 2.77
N PHE A 36 9.58 -6.55 1.64
CA PHE A 36 10.15 -5.75 0.55
C PHE A 36 9.11 -4.80 -0.07
N ALA A 37 7.92 -5.29 -0.43
CA ALA A 37 6.91 -4.44 -1.05
C ALA A 37 6.39 -3.37 -0.09
N PHE A 38 6.17 -3.73 1.19
CA PHE A 38 5.81 -2.74 2.20
C PHE A 38 6.93 -1.72 2.39
N GLY A 39 8.19 -2.14 2.48
CA GLY A 39 9.32 -1.21 2.58
C GLY A 39 9.33 -0.18 1.46
N ILE A 40 9.14 -0.60 0.21
CA ILE A 40 9.03 0.31 -0.95
C ILE A 40 7.79 1.20 -0.85
N THR A 41 6.66 0.66 -0.37
CA THR A 41 5.41 1.43 -0.24
C THR A 41 5.50 2.50 0.85
N PHE A 42 6.28 2.27 1.91
CA PHE A 42 6.53 3.24 2.96
C PHE A 42 7.33 4.46 2.48
N GLU A 43 7.99 4.39 1.33
CA GLU A 43 8.63 5.53 0.68
C GLU A 43 7.63 6.41 -0.09
N ILE A 44 6.44 5.91 -0.43
CA ILE A 44 5.41 6.67 -1.17
C ILE A 44 5.02 7.97 -0.43
N PRO A 45 4.73 7.97 0.89
CA PRO A 45 4.45 9.20 1.63
C PRO A 45 5.55 10.26 1.50
N VAL A 46 6.81 9.83 1.60
CA VAL A 46 7.98 10.72 1.51
C VAL A 46 8.13 11.25 0.08
N ALA A 47 7.98 10.39 -0.93
CA ALA A 47 8.01 10.78 -2.33
C ALA A 47 6.93 11.82 -2.67
N ILE A 48 5.69 11.61 -2.20
CA ILE A 48 4.60 12.56 -2.36
C ILE A 48 4.93 13.91 -1.71
N MET A 49 5.45 13.89 -0.49
CA MET A 49 5.86 15.11 0.21
C MET A 49 6.96 15.86 -0.56
N LEU A 50 7.97 15.16 -1.07
CA LEU A 50 9.06 15.76 -1.84
C LEU A 50 8.58 16.31 -3.19
N LEU A 51 7.68 15.61 -3.89
CA LEU A 51 7.11 16.08 -5.15
C LEU A 51 6.25 17.33 -4.97
N CYS A 52 5.43 17.38 -3.92
CA CYS A 52 4.67 18.59 -3.59
C CYS A 52 5.56 19.73 -3.09
N TRP A 53 6.58 19.43 -2.28
CA TRP A 53 7.50 20.45 -1.76
C TRP A 53 8.42 21.04 -2.84
N SER A 54 8.81 20.24 -3.84
CA SER A 54 9.59 20.72 -4.99
C SER A 54 8.76 21.47 -6.04
N GLY A 55 7.42 21.51 -5.90
CA GLY A 55 6.52 22.10 -6.87
C GLY A 55 6.32 21.28 -8.15
N ALA A 56 6.83 20.05 -8.20
CA ALA A 56 6.69 19.17 -9.37
C ALA A 56 5.24 18.69 -9.57
N THR A 57 4.44 18.60 -8.50
CA THR A 57 3.01 18.27 -8.59
C THR A 57 2.23 18.80 -7.39
N ASP A 58 0.95 19.16 -7.58
CA ASP A 58 0.05 19.55 -6.49
C ASP A 58 -0.71 18.37 -5.87
N VAL A 59 -1.14 18.56 -4.62
CA VAL A 59 -1.97 17.60 -3.87
C VAL A 59 -3.27 17.30 -4.62
N GLN A 60 -3.88 18.28 -5.29
CA GLN A 60 -5.13 18.08 -6.03
C GLN A 60 -4.92 17.15 -7.22
N SER A 61 -3.84 17.34 -7.97
CA SER A 61 -3.48 16.47 -9.10
C SER A 61 -3.21 15.03 -8.67
N LEU A 62 -2.63 14.83 -7.47
CA LEU A 62 -2.47 13.49 -6.89
C LEU A 62 -3.80 12.88 -6.45
N LYS A 63 -4.75 13.68 -5.97
CA LYS A 63 -6.11 13.21 -5.63
C LYS A 63 -6.85 12.71 -6.86
N GLU A 64 -6.73 13.36 -8.01
CA GLU A 64 -7.36 12.88 -9.24
C GLU A 64 -6.80 11.52 -9.69
N LYS A 65 -5.57 11.20 -9.31
CA LYS A 65 -4.91 9.93 -9.62
C LYS A 65 -5.20 8.79 -8.63
N ARG A 66 -6.06 9.01 -7.62
CA ARG A 66 -6.56 7.97 -6.67
C ARG A 66 -6.91 6.62 -7.33
N PRO A 67 -7.74 6.56 -8.40
CA PRO A 67 -8.10 5.28 -9.02
C PRO A 67 -6.89 4.52 -9.57
N TYR A 68 -5.87 5.20 -10.09
CA TYR A 68 -4.64 4.55 -10.57
C TYR A 68 -3.84 3.91 -9.42
N ILE A 69 -3.80 4.57 -8.27
CA ILE A 69 -3.07 4.07 -7.08
C ILE A 69 -3.81 2.91 -6.43
N ILE A 70 -5.15 2.94 -6.44
CA ILE A 70 -5.96 1.79 -6.04
C ILE A 70 -5.65 0.58 -6.92
N VAL A 71 -5.66 0.74 -8.24
CA VAL A 71 -5.31 -0.35 -9.16
C VAL A 71 -3.88 -0.84 -8.90
N ALA A 72 -2.91 0.06 -8.73
CA ALA A 72 -1.53 -0.31 -8.44
C ALA A 72 -1.39 -1.11 -7.14
N ALA A 73 -2.07 -0.70 -6.05
CA ALA A 73 -2.07 -1.42 -4.78
C ALA A 73 -2.65 -2.83 -4.93
N PHE A 74 -3.75 -2.97 -5.68
CA PHE A 74 -4.33 -4.29 -5.96
C PHE A 74 -3.42 -5.17 -6.83
N VAL A 75 -2.74 -4.59 -7.82
CA VAL A 75 -1.76 -5.31 -8.66
C VAL A 75 -0.59 -5.80 -7.82
N VAL A 76 -0.01 -4.95 -6.96
CA VAL A 76 1.09 -5.36 -6.08
C VAL A 76 0.61 -6.44 -5.10
N ALA A 77 -0.58 -6.29 -4.52
CA ALA A 77 -1.17 -7.30 -3.66
C ALA A 77 -1.34 -8.64 -4.40
N MET A 78 -1.76 -8.64 -5.67
CA MET A 78 -1.88 -9.85 -6.49
C MET A 78 -0.54 -10.56 -6.76
N PHE A 79 0.58 -9.82 -6.83
CA PHE A 79 1.91 -10.43 -6.94
C PHE A 79 2.42 -11.00 -5.62
N LEU A 80 1.95 -10.46 -4.50
CA LEU A 80 2.40 -10.83 -3.17
C LEU A 80 1.63 -12.01 -2.61
N THR A 81 0.30 -11.96 -2.66
CA THR A 81 -0.57 -13.07 -2.25
C THR A 81 -0.94 -13.91 -3.46
N PRO A 82 -1.22 -15.21 -3.30
CA PRO A 82 -2.02 -15.93 -4.28
C PRO A 82 -3.32 -15.17 -4.58
N PRO A 83 -4.04 -15.48 -5.68
CA PRO A 83 -5.27 -14.80 -6.09
C PRO A 83 -6.45 -15.10 -5.14
N ASP A 84 -6.30 -14.69 -3.88
CA ASP A 84 -7.31 -14.70 -2.82
C ASP A 84 -7.76 -13.26 -2.57
N ILE A 85 -9.02 -13.00 -2.87
CA ILE A 85 -9.64 -11.67 -2.80
C ILE A 85 -9.56 -11.09 -1.39
N LEU A 86 -9.69 -11.94 -0.35
CA LEU A 86 -9.66 -11.49 1.05
C LEU A 86 -8.26 -11.05 1.45
N SER A 87 -7.25 -11.89 1.25
CA SER A 87 -5.85 -11.55 1.55
C SER A 87 -5.36 -10.36 0.71
N GLN A 88 -5.76 -10.28 -0.57
CA GLN A 88 -5.42 -9.18 -1.46
C GLN A 88 -5.99 -7.84 -0.97
N THR A 89 -7.26 -7.82 -0.56
CA THR A 89 -7.90 -6.61 -0.03
C THR A 89 -7.30 -6.20 1.33
N LEU A 90 -7.02 -7.18 2.19
CA LEU A 90 -6.39 -6.94 3.50
C LEU A 90 -4.98 -6.32 3.38
N LEU A 91 -4.26 -6.62 2.29
CA LEU A 91 -2.98 -5.99 1.95
C LEU A 91 -3.12 -4.67 1.20
N ALA A 92 -4.11 -4.51 0.33
CA ALA A 92 -4.33 -3.26 -0.40
C ALA A 92 -4.71 -2.10 0.55
N ILE A 93 -5.50 -2.39 1.61
CA ILE A 93 -5.91 -1.39 2.61
C ILE A 93 -4.72 -0.64 3.23
N PRO A 94 -3.69 -1.29 3.81
CA PRO A 94 -2.57 -0.56 4.40
C PRO A 94 -1.72 0.19 3.36
N MET A 95 -1.64 -0.29 2.11
CA MET A 95 -0.96 0.46 1.03
C MET A 95 -1.72 1.74 0.68
N LEU A 96 -3.04 1.67 0.59
CA LEU A 96 -3.91 2.83 0.39
C LEU A 96 -3.87 3.81 1.56
N ALA A 97 -3.82 3.28 2.79
CA ALA A 97 -3.69 4.10 3.99
C ALA A 97 -2.38 4.91 3.97
N LEU A 98 -1.26 4.30 3.55
CA LEU A 98 0.01 5.01 3.39
C LEU A 98 -0.08 6.11 2.33
N PHE A 99 -0.70 5.83 1.20
CA PHE A 99 -0.93 6.84 0.17
C PHE A 99 -1.74 8.03 0.72
N GLU A 100 -2.86 7.76 1.40
CA GLU A 100 -3.70 8.81 1.99
C GLU A 100 -2.93 9.63 3.04
N LEU A 101 -2.10 8.96 3.84
CA LEU A 101 -1.25 9.58 4.85
C LEU A 101 -0.22 10.50 4.20
N GLY A 102 0.44 10.06 3.12
CA GLY A 102 1.35 10.89 2.33
C GLY A 102 0.69 12.13 1.77
N LEU A 103 -0.52 11.97 1.24
CA LEU A 103 -1.29 13.05 0.64
C LEU A 103 -1.78 14.06 1.70
N LEU A 104 -2.16 13.59 2.88
CA LEU A 104 -2.49 14.41 4.03
C LEU A 104 -1.28 15.20 4.52
N LEU A 105 -0.12 14.54 4.69
CA LEU A 105 1.11 15.21 5.10
C LEU A 105 1.55 16.28 4.10
N ALA A 106 1.46 15.98 2.79
CA ALA A 106 1.75 16.93 1.74
C ALA A 106 0.77 18.11 1.77
N SER A 107 -0.53 17.90 2.02
CA SER A 107 -1.50 19.00 2.12
C SER A 107 -1.23 19.91 3.32
N PHE A 108 -0.79 19.36 4.44
CA PHE A 108 -0.40 20.15 5.62
C PHE A 108 0.88 20.97 5.36
N SER A 109 1.83 20.41 4.62
CA SER A 109 3.09 21.10 4.27
C SER A 109 2.88 22.18 3.19
N SER A 110 2.04 21.88 2.19
CA SER A 110 1.73 22.75 1.05
C SER A 110 0.77 23.89 1.39
N LYS A 111 0.02 23.85 2.51
CA LYS A 111 -0.79 24.99 2.98
C LYS A 111 0.03 26.28 3.23
N LYS A 112 1.37 26.19 3.24
CA LYS A 112 2.27 27.35 3.32
C LYS A 112 2.71 27.89 1.94
N GLN A 113 2.40 27.20 0.85
CA GLN A 113 2.74 27.59 -0.51
C GLN A 113 1.52 27.38 -1.41
N GLU A 114 0.69 28.41 -1.54
CA GLU A 114 -0.07 28.61 -2.76
C GLU A 114 0.92 29.10 -3.84
N PRO A 115 0.93 28.48 -5.02
CA PRO A 115 1.27 29.21 -6.23
C PRO A 115 0.15 29.05 -7.26
N THR A 116 -0.61 30.15 -7.41
CA THR A 116 -0.98 30.81 -8.67
C THR A 116 -1.45 29.94 -9.83
N GLU A 117 -2.72 30.14 -10.18
CA GLU A 117 -3.29 30.25 -11.53
C GLU A 117 -2.39 29.83 -12.70
N GLN A 118 -2.86 28.86 -13.50
CA GLN A 118 -2.60 28.87 -14.93
C GLN A 118 -3.93 28.98 -15.68
N GLU A 119 -4.29 30.23 -15.91
CA GLU A 119 -5.17 30.72 -16.96
C GLU A 119 -4.55 30.41 -18.34
N ASN A 120 -5.34 29.83 -19.24
CA ASN A 120 -5.30 30.03 -20.70
C ASN A 120 -6.58 29.49 -21.33
#